data_AF-A0ABD4KWV8-F1
#
_entry.id   AF-A0ABD4KWV8-F1
#
_cell.length_a   1.000
_cell.length_b   1.000
_cell.length_c   1.000
_cell.angle_alpha   90.00
_cell.angle_beta   90.00
_cell.angle_gamma   90.00
#
_symmetry.space_group_name_H-M   'P 1'
#
loop_
_entity.id
_entity.type
_entity.pdbx_description
1 polymer ?
#
loop_
_entity_poly.entity_id
_entity_poly.type
_entity_poly.pdbx_seq_one_letter_code
_entity_poly.pdbx_strand_id
1 'polypeptide(L)'
;LQMSVERMNALLEQREPNFAEFEVDFPDIVSQQKAQLNAQKALYFQKRIVLEKESEQISEQLRSVEKTLPSYEKELTATKQELVILEKGFKAGNISRLRVLEMRQKLASIEQKIEEARGKKSVLIRQGESNDQKIEQLLAEAKVEVSDQRSKAVSDLSALNARVRSSQAKLVNTVMESPVQGLVQSIPSTRNGGVIQPGGTVVEIVPVGGKAAFKARLSPRDIGFVSVGQPTRIKVDAFDYSRFGA
;
A
#
# COMPACT_ATOMS: atom_id res chain seq x y z
N LEU A 1 7.01 6.81 9.33
CA LEU A 1 6.29 5.65 8.73
C LEU A 1 4.80 5.65 9.10
N GLN A 2 4.42 5.72 10.38
CA GLN A 2 3.00 5.80 10.79
C GLN A 2 2.23 6.94 10.10
N MET A 3 2.76 8.17 10.13
CA MET A 3 2.18 9.30 9.39
C MET A 3 2.07 9.06 7.87
N SER A 4 3.00 8.31 7.29
CA SER A 4 2.99 8.00 5.85
C SER A 4 1.86 7.02 5.50
N VAL A 5 1.67 6.00 6.34
CA VAL A 5 0.55 5.04 6.24
C VAL A 5 -0.78 5.77 6.40
N GLU A 6 -0.88 6.68 7.37
CA GLU A 6 -2.09 7.47 7.62
C GLU A 6 -2.41 8.42 6.46
N ARG A 7 -1.40 9.10 5.91
CA ARG A 7 -1.54 9.92 4.68
C ARG A 7 -2.10 9.09 3.52
N MET A 8 -1.60 7.88 3.32
CA MET A 8 -2.03 7.00 2.22
C MET A 8 -3.43 6.41 2.47
N ASN A 9 -3.77 6.04 3.71
CA ASN A 9 -5.14 5.66 4.08
C ASN A 9 -6.11 6.79 3.77
N ALA A 10 -5.79 8.01 4.22
CA ALA A 10 -6.61 9.19 4.00
C ALA A 10 -6.81 9.48 2.51
N LEU A 11 -5.78 9.28 1.68
CA LEU A 11 -5.87 9.44 0.23
C LEU A 11 -6.74 8.37 -0.44
N LEU A 12 -6.68 7.11 0.02
CA LEU A 12 -7.51 6.01 -0.50
C LEU A 12 -8.98 6.13 -0.07
N GLU A 13 -9.23 6.58 1.16
CA GLU A 13 -10.55 6.75 1.77
C GLU A 13 -11.17 8.12 1.48
N GLN A 14 -10.48 9.00 0.76
CA GLN A 14 -10.91 10.36 0.42
C GLN A 14 -11.24 11.24 1.65
N ARG A 15 -10.51 11.03 2.75
CA ARG A 15 -10.65 11.83 3.98
C ARG A 15 -9.41 12.70 4.22
N GLU A 16 -9.51 13.62 5.18
CA GLU A 16 -8.33 14.32 5.66
C GLU A 16 -7.50 13.42 6.58
N PRO A 17 -6.15 13.47 6.48
CA PRO A 17 -5.30 12.70 7.37
C PRO A 17 -5.33 13.29 8.77
N ASN A 18 -5.46 12.41 9.78
CA ASN A 18 -5.39 12.84 11.16
C ASN A 18 -3.94 12.76 11.65
N PHE A 19 -3.31 13.92 11.85
CA PHE A 19 -1.95 14.03 12.38
C PHE A 19 -1.89 14.60 13.81
N ALA A 20 -3.02 14.73 14.50
CA ALA A 20 -3.10 15.42 15.80
C ALA A 20 -2.10 14.88 16.83
N GLU A 21 -1.90 13.56 16.89
CA GLU A 21 -0.95 12.91 17.80
C GLU A 21 0.52 13.22 17.45
N PHE A 22 0.83 13.50 16.19
CA PHE A 22 2.21 13.70 15.71
C PHE A 22 2.60 15.18 15.56
N GLU A 23 1.62 16.08 15.57
CA GLU A 23 1.83 17.52 15.34
C GLU A 23 2.55 18.19 16.52
N VAL A 24 2.39 17.64 17.73
CA VAL A 24 3.09 18.11 18.94
C VAL A 24 4.56 17.68 18.95
N ASP A 25 4.84 16.42 18.60
CA ASP A 25 6.18 15.85 18.72
C ASP A 25 7.05 16.09 17.46
N PHE A 26 6.45 16.19 16.27
CA PHE A 26 7.16 16.24 14.98
C PHE A 26 6.53 17.21 13.95
N PRO A 27 6.48 18.53 14.23
CA PRO A 27 5.80 19.50 13.37
C PRO A 27 6.36 19.57 11.93
N ASP A 28 7.68 19.52 11.77
CA ASP A 28 8.33 19.59 10.45
C ASP A 28 7.95 18.41 9.55
N ILE A 29 7.86 17.21 10.13
CA ILE A 29 7.51 15.98 9.41
C ILE A 29 6.04 16.02 9.00
N VAL A 30 5.15 16.49 9.88
CA VAL A 30 3.74 16.67 9.56
C VAL A 30 3.56 17.66 8.41
N SER A 31 4.27 18.78 8.43
CA SER A 31 4.27 19.77 7.34
C SER A 31 4.74 19.13 6.02
N GLN A 32 5.84 18.37 6.04
CA GLN A 32 6.33 17.66 4.87
C GLN A 32 5.31 16.63 4.32
N GLN A 33 4.64 15.87 5.19
CA GLN A 33 3.60 14.90 4.78
C GLN A 33 2.38 15.61 4.17
N LYS A 34 1.93 16.73 4.74
CA LYS A 34 0.85 17.57 4.19
C LYS A 34 1.26 18.13 2.82
N ALA A 35 2.49 18.63 2.68
CA ALA A 35 3.01 19.13 1.40
C ALA A 35 3.08 18.03 0.32
N GLN A 36 3.55 16.83 0.68
CA GLN A 36 3.59 15.67 -0.22
C GLN A 36 2.18 15.25 -0.67
N LEU A 37 1.20 15.22 0.25
CA LEU A 37 -0.19 14.92 -0.09
C LEU A 37 -0.74 15.93 -1.10
N ASN A 38 -0.53 17.22 -0.85
CA ASN A 38 -1.03 18.28 -1.72
C ASN A 38 -0.35 18.24 -3.09
N ALA A 39 0.96 18.00 -3.15
CA ALA A 39 1.68 17.82 -4.40
C ALA A 39 1.16 16.63 -5.21
N GLN A 40 0.89 15.50 -4.55
CA GLN A 40 0.35 14.30 -5.19
C GLN A 40 -1.08 14.54 -5.71
N LYS A 41 -1.95 15.16 -4.90
CA LYS A 41 -3.31 15.56 -5.33
C LYS A 41 -3.25 16.52 -6.53
N ALA A 42 -2.39 17.53 -6.47
CA ALA A 42 -2.21 18.49 -7.55
C ALA A 42 -1.73 17.81 -8.85
N LEU A 43 -0.80 16.86 -8.77
CA LEU A 43 -0.32 16.11 -9.92
C LEU A 43 -1.44 15.36 -10.64
N TYR A 44 -2.22 14.55 -9.91
CA TYR A 44 -3.34 13.82 -10.52
C TYR A 44 -4.45 14.74 -11.02
N PHE A 45 -4.70 15.84 -10.31
CA PHE A 45 -5.65 16.86 -10.76
C PHE A 45 -5.22 17.49 -12.09
N GLN A 46 -3.94 17.84 -12.25
CA GLN A 46 -3.41 18.36 -13.52
C GLN A 46 -3.52 17.34 -14.65
N LYS A 47 -3.15 16.07 -14.39
CA LYS A 47 -3.32 14.98 -15.37
C LYS A 47 -4.78 14.81 -15.80
N ARG A 48 -5.72 14.90 -14.84
CA ARG A 48 -7.16 14.82 -15.11
C ARG A 48 -7.65 15.99 -15.94
N ILE A 49 -7.24 17.22 -15.62
CA ILE A 49 -7.61 18.43 -16.40
C ILE A 49 -7.19 18.30 -17.86
N VAL A 50 -5.99 17.77 -18.14
CA VAL A 50 -5.52 17.61 -19.52
C VAL A 50 -6.44 16.67 -20.30
N LEU A 51 -6.79 15.52 -19.72
CA LEU A 51 -7.70 14.56 -20.35
C LEU A 51 -9.14 15.11 -20.45
N GLU A 52 -9.61 15.86 -19.46
CA GLU A 52 -10.92 16.54 -19.49
C GLU A 52 -10.97 17.57 -20.62
N LYS A 53 -9.91 18.36 -20.81
CA LYS A 53 -9.81 19.30 -21.94
C LYS A 53 -9.78 18.60 -23.29
N GLU A 54 -9.11 17.45 -23.39
CA GLU A 54 -9.13 16.63 -24.61
C GLU A 54 -10.55 16.11 -24.89
N SER A 55 -11.27 15.66 -23.85
CA SER A 55 -12.68 15.24 -23.96
C SER A 55 -13.59 16.38 -24.42
N GLU A 56 -13.41 17.58 -23.84
CA GLU A 56 -14.15 18.77 -24.23
C GLU A 56 -13.94 19.10 -25.72
N GLN A 57 -12.70 19.10 -26.19
CA GLN A 57 -12.38 19.33 -27.61
C GLN A 57 -13.02 18.29 -28.54
N ILE A 58 -12.98 17.00 -28.17
CA ILE A 58 -13.62 15.93 -28.95
C ILE A 58 -15.13 16.15 -28.99
N SER A 59 -15.75 16.51 -27.86
CA SER A 59 -17.19 16.75 -27.76
C SER A 59 -17.63 17.95 -28.62
N GLU A 60 -16.84 19.01 -28.68
CA GLU A 60 -17.11 20.18 -29.52
C GLU A 60 -17.02 19.84 -31.02
N GLN A 61 -15.98 19.09 -31.41
CA GLN A 61 -15.83 18.61 -32.78
C GLN A 61 -16.97 17.69 -33.18
N LEU A 62 -17.37 16.77 -32.29
CA LEU A 62 -18.50 15.88 -32.50
C LEU A 62 -19.79 16.67 -32.69
N ARG A 63 -20.07 17.63 -31.80
CA ARG A 63 -21.24 18.52 -31.87
C ARG A 63 -21.27 19.33 -33.16
N SER A 64 -20.12 19.78 -33.66
CA SER A 64 -20.01 20.47 -34.95
C SER A 64 -20.40 19.55 -36.12
N VAL A 65 -19.88 18.32 -36.14
CA VAL A 65 -20.23 17.33 -37.17
C VAL A 65 -21.70 16.93 -37.10
N GLU A 66 -22.24 16.75 -35.89
CA GLU A 66 -23.66 16.41 -35.69
C GLU A 66 -24.61 17.53 -36.12
N LYS A 67 -24.18 18.80 -36.09
CA LYS A 67 -24.95 19.92 -36.62
C LYS A 67 -24.85 20.05 -38.14
N THR A 68 -23.72 19.68 -38.74
CA THR A 68 -23.51 19.81 -40.19
C THR A 68 -24.14 18.66 -40.98
N LEU A 69 -24.18 17.44 -40.41
CA LEU A 69 -24.75 16.26 -41.08
C LEU A 69 -26.20 16.46 -41.56
N PRO A 70 -27.14 16.95 -40.72
CA PRO A 70 -28.52 17.17 -41.15
C PRO A 70 -28.63 18.25 -42.23
N SER A 71 -27.70 19.21 -42.27
CA SER A 71 -27.66 20.23 -43.31
C SER A 71 -27.30 19.61 -44.66
N TYR A 72 -26.30 18.73 -44.71
CA TYR A 72 -25.95 18.01 -45.94
C TYR A 72 -27.03 17.02 -46.36
N GLU A 73 -27.68 16.35 -45.41
CA GLU A 73 -28.81 15.45 -45.70
C GLU A 73 -29.98 16.22 -46.33
N LYS A 74 -30.30 17.41 -45.81
CA LYS A 74 -31.29 18.31 -46.43
C LYS A 74 -30.87 18.73 -47.84
N GLU A 75 -29.62 19.15 -48.03
CA GLU A 75 -29.08 19.53 -49.36
C GLU A 75 -29.15 18.36 -50.36
N LEU A 76 -28.86 17.15 -49.90
CA LEU A 76 -28.97 15.93 -50.69
C LEU A 76 -30.41 15.68 -51.14
N THR A 77 -31.38 15.80 -50.22
CA THR A 77 -32.80 15.59 -50.56
C THR A 77 -33.31 16.60 -51.58
N ALA A 78 -32.96 17.88 -51.44
CA ALA A 78 -33.32 18.92 -52.40
C ALA A 78 -32.68 18.68 -53.78
N THR A 79 -31.38 18.36 -53.80
CA THR A 79 -30.64 18.07 -55.03
C THR A 79 -31.17 16.81 -55.73
N LYS A 80 -31.58 15.79 -54.96
CA LYS A 80 -32.27 14.58 -55.50
C LYS A 80 -33.58 14.92 -56.17
N GLN A 81 -34.40 15.79 -55.57
CA GLN A 81 -35.65 16.25 -56.16
C GLN A 81 -35.42 17.05 -57.45
N GLU A 82 -34.44 17.96 -57.46
CA GLU A 82 -34.06 18.71 -58.67
C GLU A 82 -33.59 17.79 -59.79
N LEU A 83 -32.77 16.77 -59.48
CA LEU A 83 -32.31 15.80 -60.46
C LEU A 83 -33.48 15.05 -61.10
N VAL A 84 -34.48 14.64 -60.33
CA VAL A 84 -35.68 13.96 -60.86
C VAL A 84 -36.45 14.86 -61.83
N ILE A 85 -36.56 16.16 -61.55
CA ILE A 85 -37.21 17.13 -62.43
C ILE A 85 -36.39 17.29 -63.73
N LEU A 86 -35.07 17.44 -63.62
CA LEU A 86 -34.17 17.56 -64.77
C LEU A 86 -34.19 16.32 -65.65
N GLU A 87 -34.24 15.11 -65.06
CA GLU A 87 -34.32 13.85 -65.80
C GLU A 87 -35.65 13.72 -66.56
N LYS A 88 -36.78 14.15 -65.97
CA LYS A 88 -38.07 14.22 -66.68
C LYS A 88 -38.02 15.22 -67.83
N GLY A 89 -37.46 16.41 -67.60
CA GLY A 89 -37.31 17.44 -68.64
C GLY A 89 -36.38 17.02 -69.79
N PHE A 90 -35.31 16.28 -69.49
CA PHE A 90 -34.43 15.68 -70.49
C PHE A 90 -35.15 14.63 -71.34
N LYS A 91 -35.93 13.72 -70.72
CA LYS A 91 -36.74 12.73 -71.45
C LYS A 91 -37.78 13.36 -72.37
N ALA A 92 -38.31 14.53 -71.99
CA ALA A 92 -39.23 15.31 -72.81
C ALA A 92 -38.53 16.12 -73.92
N GLY A 93 -37.19 16.08 -74.03
CA GLY A 93 -36.41 16.80 -75.04
C GLY A 93 -36.14 18.29 -74.72
N ASN A 94 -36.58 18.77 -73.55
CA ASN A 94 -36.57 20.20 -73.19
C ASN A 94 -35.31 20.65 -72.44
N ILE A 95 -34.43 19.73 -72.07
CA ILE A 95 -33.22 20.00 -71.25
C ILE A 95 -32.01 19.29 -71.87
N SER A 96 -30.82 19.88 -71.76
CA SER A 96 -29.56 19.27 -72.22
C SER A 96 -29.08 18.15 -71.30
N ARG A 97 -28.53 17.07 -71.90
CA ARG A 97 -27.87 15.97 -71.18
C ARG A 97 -26.74 16.45 -70.27
N LEU A 98 -26.03 17.50 -70.67
CA LEU A 98 -24.94 18.09 -69.88
C LEU A 98 -25.44 18.55 -68.51
N ARG A 99 -26.63 19.19 -68.47
CA ARG A 99 -27.23 19.71 -67.24
C ARG A 99 -27.59 18.59 -66.25
N VAL A 100 -28.07 17.47 -66.75
CA VAL A 100 -28.34 16.27 -65.93
C VAL A 100 -27.03 15.71 -65.37
N LEU A 101 -25.96 15.67 -66.17
CA LEU A 101 -24.66 15.16 -65.75
C LEU A 101 -24.01 16.04 -64.67
N GLU A 102 -24.05 17.37 -64.83
CA GLU A 102 -23.62 18.33 -63.81
C GLU A 102 -24.35 18.11 -62.49
N MET A 103 -25.66 17.92 -62.53
CA MET A 103 -26.46 17.68 -61.33
C MET A 103 -26.12 16.35 -60.66
N ARG A 104 -25.88 15.29 -61.45
CA ARG A 104 -25.41 14.00 -60.93
C ARG A 104 -24.05 14.11 -60.26
N GLN A 105 -23.12 14.87 -60.84
CA GLN A 105 -21.82 15.14 -60.22
C GLN A 105 -21.97 15.91 -58.91
N LYS A 106 -22.84 16.92 -58.87
CA LYS A 106 -23.15 17.65 -57.63
C LYS A 106 -23.71 16.72 -56.56
N LEU A 107 -24.67 15.87 -56.91
CA LEU A 107 -25.25 14.88 -55.99
C LEU A 107 -24.18 13.94 -55.44
N ALA A 108 -23.33 13.37 -56.30
CA ALA A 108 -22.23 12.50 -55.88
C ALA A 108 -21.26 13.24 -54.93
N SER A 109 -20.98 14.51 -55.19
CA SER A 109 -20.13 15.32 -54.31
C SER A 109 -20.74 15.57 -52.92
N ILE A 110 -22.08 15.70 -52.83
CA ILE A 110 -22.79 15.85 -51.55
C ILE A 110 -22.80 14.51 -50.79
N GLU A 111 -23.05 13.40 -51.49
CA GLU A 111 -23.00 12.05 -50.89
C GLU A 111 -21.61 11.77 -50.32
N GLN A 112 -20.55 12.12 -51.05
CA GLN A 112 -19.18 12.01 -50.55
C GLN A 112 -18.96 12.83 -49.26
N LYS A 113 -19.43 14.09 -49.21
CA LYS A 113 -19.30 14.93 -48.01
C LYS A 113 -20.04 14.35 -46.80
N ILE A 114 -21.21 13.73 -47.03
CA ILE A 114 -21.97 13.05 -45.97
C ILE A 114 -21.18 11.87 -45.43
N GLU A 115 -20.63 11.03 -46.30
CA GLU A 115 -19.83 9.87 -45.89
C GLU A 115 -18.54 10.29 -45.17
N GLU A 116 -17.85 11.34 -45.64
CA GLU A 116 -16.71 11.91 -44.93
C GLU A 116 -17.09 12.43 -43.53
N ALA A 117 -18.22 13.11 -43.41
CA ALA A 117 -18.71 13.61 -42.12
C ALA A 117 -19.12 12.47 -41.18
N ARG A 118 -19.78 11.41 -41.69
CA ARG A 118 -20.09 10.19 -40.92
C ARG A 118 -18.82 9.46 -40.47
N GLY A 119 -17.83 9.35 -41.35
CA GLY A 119 -16.51 8.79 -41.03
C GLY A 119 -15.83 9.56 -39.91
N LYS A 120 -15.78 10.90 -40.02
CA LYS A 120 -15.25 11.79 -38.98
C LYS A 120 -16.01 11.62 -37.66
N LYS A 121 -17.34 11.59 -37.69
CA LYS A 121 -18.18 11.33 -36.51
C LYS A 121 -17.78 10.02 -35.82
N SER A 122 -17.66 8.94 -36.58
CA SER A 122 -17.30 7.62 -36.07
C SER A 122 -15.91 7.58 -35.43
N VAL A 123 -14.93 8.27 -36.02
CA VAL A 123 -13.58 8.41 -35.45
C VAL A 123 -13.62 9.20 -34.14
N LEU A 124 -14.35 10.32 -34.11
CA LEU A 124 -14.46 11.16 -32.90
C LEU A 124 -15.13 10.42 -31.74
N ILE A 125 -16.16 9.62 -32.01
CA ILE A 125 -16.80 8.78 -30.98
C ILE A 125 -15.78 7.81 -30.38
N ARG A 126 -15.03 7.07 -31.21
CA ARG A 126 -13.99 6.15 -30.72
C ARG A 126 -12.88 6.87 -29.95
N GLN A 127 -12.51 8.07 -30.38
CA GLN A 127 -11.52 8.88 -29.66
C GLN A 127 -12.06 9.30 -28.29
N GLY A 128 -13.34 9.68 -28.20
CA GLY A 128 -14.02 9.99 -26.94
C GLY A 128 -14.02 8.79 -25.99
N GLU A 129 -14.49 7.63 -26.46
CA GLU A 129 -14.47 6.38 -25.69
C GLU A 129 -13.06 6.01 -25.20
N SER A 130 -12.05 6.15 -26.06
CA SER A 130 -10.66 5.89 -25.68
C SER A 130 -10.16 6.88 -24.63
N ASN A 131 -10.57 8.16 -24.71
CA ASN A 131 -10.18 9.16 -23.73
C ASN A 131 -10.86 8.93 -22.38
N ASP A 132 -12.13 8.52 -22.38
CA ASP A 132 -12.84 8.14 -21.16
C ASP A 132 -12.17 6.95 -20.47
N GLN A 133 -11.74 5.94 -21.24
CA GLN A 133 -10.93 4.83 -20.72
C GLN A 133 -9.61 5.28 -20.12
N LYS A 134 -8.92 6.27 -20.72
CA LYS A 134 -7.69 6.84 -20.14
C LYS A 134 -7.95 7.54 -18.81
N ILE A 135 -9.09 8.23 -18.67
CA ILE A 135 -9.49 8.88 -17.41
C ILE A 135 -9.73 7.82 -16.33
N GLU A 136 -10.45 6.75 -16.64
CA GLU A 136 -10.66 5.64 -15.70
C GLU A 136 -9.35 4.95 -15.32
N GLN A 137 -8.48 4.71 -16.30
CA GLN A 137 -7.16 4.12 -16.10
C GLN A 137 -6.29 4.99 -15.19
N LEU A 138 -6.28 6.32 -15.37
CA LEU A 138 -5.54 7.24 -14.51
C LEU A 138 -5.96 7.13 -13.04
N LEU A 139 -7.26 6.99 -12.77
CA LEU A 139 -7.79 6.82 -11.42
C LEU A 139 -7.41 5.45 -10.84
N ALA A 140 -7.48 4.40 -11.64
CA ALA A 140 -7.08 3.06 -11.23
C ALA A 140 -5.58 2.99 -10.92
N GLU A 141 -4.73 3.56 -11.79
CA GLU A 141 -3.28 3.66 -11.60
C GLU A 141 -2.94 4.45 -10.33
N ALA A 142 -3.60 5.59 -10.09
CA ALA A 142 -3.40 6.36 -8.86
C ALA A 142 -3.72 5.52 -7.62
N LYS A 143 -4.81 4.76 -7.64
CA LYS A 143 -5.19 3.88 -6.53
C LYS A 143 -4.17 2.76 -6.31
N VAL A 144 -3.70 2.12 -7.38
CA VAL A 144 -2.68 1.06 -7.31
C VAL A 144 -1.36 1.60 -6.78
N GLU A 145 -0.90 2.75 -7.28
CA GLU A 145 0.35 3.39 -6.86
C GLU A 145 0.32 3.72 -5.36
N VAL A 146 -0.75 4.35 -4.89
CA VAL A 146 -0.92 4.67 -3.46
C VAL A 146 -1.01 3.40 -2.61
N SER A 147 -1.66 2.35 -3.11
CA SER A 147 -1.77 1.06 -2.40
C SER A 147 -0.42 0.35 -2.27
N ASP A 148 0.41 0.37 -3.32
CA ASP A 148 1.76 -0.22 -3.30
C ASP A 148 2.69 0.54 -2.33
N GLN A 149 2.69 1.88 -2.41
CA GLN A 149 3.44 2.72 -1.48
C GLN A 149 3.01 2.46 -0.03
N ARG A 150 1.71 2.29 0.20
CA ARG A 150 1.15 1.95 1.53
C ARG A 150 1.62 0.58 1.99
N SER A 151 1.56 -0.42 1.13
CA SER A 151 2.02 -1.78 1.45
C SER A 151 3.48 -1.79 1.89
N LYS A 152 4.34 -1.09 1.15
CA LYS A 152 5.76 -0.88 1.50
C LYS A 152 5.92 -0.21 2.85
N ALA A 153 5.23 0.92 3.08
CA ALA A 153 5.30 1.65 4.34
C ALA A 153 4.82 0.81 5.54
N VAL A 154 3.78 0.00 5.37
CA VAL A 154 3.27 -0.93 6.40
C VAL A 154 4.26 -2.07 6.68
N SER A 155 4.89 -2.62 5.64
CA SER A 155 5.93 -3.64 5.77
C SER A 155 7.14 -3.10 6.55
N ASP A 156 7.64 -1.92 6.17
CA ASP A 156 8.77 -1.27 6.83
C ASP A 156 8.45 -0.94 8.29
N LEU A 157 7.24 -0.46 8.56
CA LEU A 157 6.76 -0.19 9.90
C LEU A 157 6.70 -1.46 10.74
N SER A 158 6.24 -2.57 10.16
CA SER A 158 6.17 -3.87 10.83
C SER A 158 7.56 -4.41 11.16
N ALA A 159 8.50 -4.29 10.22
CA ALA A 159 9.90 -4.66 10.41
C ALA A 159 10.58 -3.81 11.50
N LEU A 160 10.34 -2.49 11.48
CA LEU A 160 10.87 -1.57 12.49
C LEU A 160 10.31 -1.90 13.87
N ASN A 161 9.01 -2.12 13.99
CA ASN A 161 8.37 -2.51 15.25
C ASN A 161 8.90 -3.84 15.79
N ALA A 162 9.15 -4.82 14.92
CA ALA A 162 9.80 -6.08 15.31
C ALA A 162 11.22 -5.84 15.85
N ARG A 163 11.98 -4.96 15.20
CA ARG A 163 13.32 -4.56 15.67
C ARG A 163 13.27 -3.84 17.02
N VAL A 164 12.32 -2.92 17.22
CA VAL A 164 12.12 -2.24 18.50
C VAL A 164 11.81 -3.25 19.60
N ARG A 165 10.87 -4.19 19.37
CA ARG A 165 10.55 -5.25 20.34
C ARG A 165 11.76 -6.12 20.67
N SER A 166 12.54 -6.51 19.65
CA SER A 166 13.76 -7.30 19.85
C SER A 166 14.80 -6.54 20.69
N SER A 167 15.02 -5.25 20.40
CA SER A 167 15.91 -4.39 21.18
C SER A 167 15.43 -4.20 22.61
N GLN A 168 14.12 -4.02 22.82
CA GLN A 168 13.53 -3.91 24.16
C GLN A 168 13.72 -5.20 24.95
N ALA A 169 13.52 -6.37 24.33
CA ALA A 169 13.76 -7.66 24.98
C ALA A 169 15.24 -7.83 25.39
N LYS A 170 16.19 -7.38 24.56
CA LYS A 170 17.62 -7.37 24.92
C LYS A 170 17.91 -6.45 26.10
N LEU A 171 17.27 -5.28 26.14
CA LEU A 171 17.41 -4.33 27.25
C LEU A 171 16.86 -4.91 28.56
N VAL A 172 15.67 -5.53 28.53
CA VAL A 172 15.09 -6.20 29.69
C VAL A 172 16.00 -7.33 30.17
N ASN A 173 16.54 -8.15 29.27
CA ASN A 173 17.46 -9.25 29.60
C ASN A 173 18.84 -8.78 30.10
N THR A 174 19.11 -7.47 30.10
CA THR A 174 20.35 -6.93 30.71
C THR A 174 20.23 -6.89 32.23
N VAL A 175 19.01 -6.82 32.76
CA VAL A 175 18.72 -6.90 34.20
C VAL A 175 18.24 -8.32 34.48
N MET A 176 19.06 -9.10 35.19
CA MET A 176 18.67 -10.45 35.61
C MET A 176 18.11 -10.42 37.02
N GLU A 177 16.86 -10.85 37.17
CA GLU A 177 16.21 -11.03 38.46
C GLU A 177 16.18 -12.51 38.84
N SER A 178 16.15 -12.80 40.14
CA SER A 178 16.05 -14.18 40.62
C SER A 178 14.65 -14.74 40.31
N PRO A 179 14.54 -15.90 39.63
CA PRO A 179 13.24 -16.52 39.35
C PRO A 179 12.62 -17.16 40.60
N VAL A 180 13.42 -17.38 41.65
CA VAL A 180 13.01 -18.05 42.88
C VAL A 180 13.45 -17.25 44.10
N GLN A 181 12.67 -17.33 45.17
CA GLN A 181 13.14 -16.83 46.46
C GLN A 181 14.20 -17.79 47.00
N GLY A 182 15.40 -17.28 47.26
CA GLY A 182 16.54 -18.12 47.63
C GLY A 182 17.72 -17.33 48.15
N LEU A 183 18.74 -18.07 48.59
CA LEU A 183 20.03 -17.53 49.02
C LEU A 183 21.04 -17.68 47.89
N VAL A 184 21.87 -16.67 47.66
CA VAL A 184 22.96 -16.73 46.68
C VAL A 184 24.07 -17.63 47.23
N GLN A 185 24.32 -18.77 46.57
CA GLN A 185 25.34 -19.75 46.97
C GLN A 185 26.72 -19.41 46.39
N SER A 186 26.78 -19.01 45.13
CA SER A 186 28.04 -18.64 44.49
C SER A 186 27.82 -17.59 43.40
N ILE A 187 28.79 -16.68 43.29
CA ILE A 187 28.94 -15.76 42.15
C ILE A 187 30.27 -16.12 41.53
N PRO A 188 30.30 -16.79 40.35
CA PRO A 188 31.54 -17.06 39.63
C PRO A 188 32.31 -15.76 39.45
N SER A 189 33.63 -15.81 39.63
CA SER A 189 34.51 -14.64 39.74
C SER A 189 34.46 -13.72 38.51
N THR A 190 33.45 -12.88 38.46
CA THR A 190 33.23 -11.87 37.43
C THR A 190 33.56 -10.53 38.05
N ARG A 191 34.59 -9.86 37.54
CA ARG A 191 34.92 -8.48 37.94
C ARG A 191 33.96 -7.53 37.23
N ASN A 192 33.73 -6.34 37.79
CA ASN A 192 33.00 -5.28 37.07
C ASN A 192 33.68 -5.02 35.71
N GLY A 193 32.89 -5.07 34.64
CA GLY A 193 33.38 -4.95 33.26
C GLY A 193 33.85 -6.27 32.60
N GLY A 194 33.74 -7.41 33.30
CA GLY A 194 33.99 -8.72 32.72
C GLY A 194 32.88 -9.16 31.74
N VAL A 195 33.26 -9.87 30.68
CA VAL A 195 32.32 -10.37 29.66
C VAL A 195 31.92 -11.81 29.99
N ILE A 196 30.62 -12.09 30.08
CA ILE A 196 30.07 -13.43 30.27
C ILE A 196 29.58 -13.95 28.91
N GLN A 197 30.01 -15.15 28.52
CA GLN A 197 29.58 -15.79 27.28
C GLN A 197 28.12 -16.27 27.37
N PRO A 198 27.39 -16.35 26.23
CA PRO A 198 26.05 -16.94 26.21
C PRO A 198 26.05 -18.35 26.85
N GLY A 199 25.13 -18.58 27.80
CA GLY A 199 25.04 -19.84 28.55
C GLY A 199 26.00 -19.93 29.75
N GLY A 200 26.83 -18.91 30.00
CA GLY A 200 27.65 -18.83 31.20
C GLY A 200 26.81 -18.62 32.46
N THR A 201 27.24 -19.21 33.58
CA THR A 201 26.61 -19.03 34.89
C THR A 201 26.93 -17.65 35.46
N VAL A 202 25.90 -16.87 35.81
CA VAL A 202 26.05 -15.53 36.41
C VAL A 202 25.98 -15.59 37.93
N VAL A 203 24.98 -16.30 38.47
CA VAL A 203 24.75 -16.50 39.91
C VAL A 203 24.14 -17.88 40.14
N GLU A 204 24.52 -18.54 41.22
CA GLU A 204 23.88 -19.77 41.71
C GLU A 204 23.00 -19.44 42.92
N ILE A 205 21.73 -19.86 42.87
CA ILE A 205 20.72 -19.53 43.89
C ILE A 205 20.11 -20.81 44.45
N VAL A 206 20.08 -20.93 45.77
CA VAL A 206 19.47 -22.04 46.51
C VAL A 206 18.09 -21.60 47.01
N PRO A 207 16.99 -22.23 46.55
CA PRO A 207 15.65 -21.87 46.98
C PRO A 207 15.44 -22.03 48.50
N VAL A 208 14.72 -21.09 49.12
CA VAL A 208 14.28 -21.22 50.52
C VAL A 208 12.92 -21.90 50.58
N GLY A 209 12.76 -22.90 51.45
CA GLY A 209 11.47 -23.60 51.67
C GLY A 209 11.33 -24.99 51.04
N GLY A 210 12.38 -25.52 50.40
CA GLY A 210 12.40 -26.92 49.92
C GLY A 210 12.63 -27.94 51.05
N LYS A 211 12.19 -29.19 50.84
CA LYS A 211 12.57 -30.31 51.72
C LYS A 211 14.06 -30.57 51.55
N ALA A 212 14.86 -30.30 52.59
CA ALA A 212 16.28 -30.64 52.59
C ALA A 212 16.45 -32.15 52.50
N ALA A 213 17.06 -32.63 51.41
CA ALA A 213 17.41 -34.03 51.24
C ALA A 213 18.91 -34.20 51.49
N PHE A 214 19.27 -35.09 52.42
CA PHE A 214 20.66 -35.40 52.74
C PHE A 214 21.06 -36.70 52.06
N LYS A 215 22.19 -36.69 51.36
CA LYS A 215 22.78 -37.89 50.77
C LYS A 215 24.04 -38.25 51.54
N ALA A 216 23.95 -39.29 52.38
CA ALA A 216 25.10 -39.87 53.05
C ALA A 216 25.68 -41.02 52.20
N ARG A 217 27.01 -41.16 52.20
CA ARG A 217 27.68 -42.35 51.68
C ARG A 217 28.01 -43.25 52.85
N LEU A 218 27.59 -44.51 52.75
CA LEU A 218 27.86 -45.54 53.76
C LEU A 218 28.98 -46.46 53.27
N SER A 219 29.87 -46.87 54.17
CA SER A 219 30.84 -47.92 53.85
C SER A 219 30.09 -49.23 53.59
N PRO A 220 30.48 -50.04 52.59
CA PRO A 220 29.83 -51.32 52.32
C PRO A 220 29.78 -52.27 53.52
N ARG A 221 30.72 -52.14 54.46
CA ARG A 221 30.76 -52.96 55.69
C ARG A 221 29.61 -52.65 56.66
N ASP A 222 29.06 -51.43 56.59
CA ASP A 222 28.05 -50.96 57.53
C ASP A 222 26.61 -51.13 57.00
N ILE A 223 26.45 -51.63 55.76
CA ILE A 223 25.14 -51.76 55.10
C ILE A 223 24.19 -52.72 55.84
N GLY A 224 24.74 -53.71 56.54
CA GLY A 224 23.95 -54.66 57.35
C GLY A 224 23.34 -54.05 58.61
N PHE A 225 23.75 -52.84 59.00
CA PHE A 225 23.31 -52.18 60.24
C PHE A 225 22.37 -50.99 60.00
N VAL A 226 21.94 -50.77 58.75
CA VAL A 226 21.07 -49.65 58.37
C VAL A 226 19.75 -50.17 57.81
N SER A 227 18.64 -49.58 58.24
CA SER A 227 17.28 -49.96 57.79
C SER A 227 16.40 -48.75 57.53
N VAL A 228 15.42 -48.90 56.63
CA VAL A 228 14.46 -47.84 56.30
C VAL A 228 13.61 -47.49 57.54
N GLY A 229 13.50 -46.21 57.85
CA GLY A 229 12.73 -45.71 59.02
C GLY A 229 13.54 -45.56 60.31
N GLN A 230 14.83 -45.89 60.30
CA GLN A 230 15.70 -45.76 61.47
C GLN A 230 15.88 -44.28 61.88
N PRO A 231 15.68 -43.93 63.18
CA PRO A 231 15.93 -42.58 63.67
C PRO A 231 17.38 -42.18 63.43
N THR A 232 17.59 -41.05 62.76
CA THR A 232 18.93 -40.56 62.41
C THR A 232 19.16 -39.19 63.04
N ARG A 233 20.35 -38.98 63.61
CA ARG A 233 20.77 -37.67 64.13
C ARG A 233 21.71 -37.02 63.14
N ILE A 234 21.36 -35.84 62.66
CA ILE A 234 22.19 -35.05 61.74
C ILE A 234 22.87 -33.96 62.57
N LYS A 235 24.20 -33.89 62.51
CA LYS A 235 24.98 -32.74 62.97
C LYS A 235 25.56 -32.06 61.73
N VAL A 236 25.32 -30.77 61.59
CA VAL A 236 25.81 -29.97 60.46
C VAL A 236 26.94 -29.09 60.98
N ASP A 237 28.13 -29.24 60.42
CA ASP A 237 29.21 -28.29 60.63
C ASP A 237 29.00 -27.08 59.70
N ALA A 238 28.96 -25.88 60.29
CA ALA A 238 28.40 -24.71 59.62
C ALA A 238 29.37 -23.95 58.70
N PHE A 239 30.68 -24.21 58.73
CA PHE A 239 31.64 -23.40 57.98
C PHE A 239 32.84 -24.20 57.47
N ASP A 240 33.18 -24.00 56.20
CA ASP A 240 34.49 -24.37 55.65
C ASP A 240 35.50 -23.30 56.10
N TYR A 241 36.36 -23.67 57.06
CA TYR A 241 37.41 -22.82 57.61
C TYR A 241 38.32 -22.22 56.51
N SER A 242 38.49 -22.93 55.38
CA SER A 242 39.33 -22.47 54.28
C SER A 242 38.79 -21.22 53.56
N ARG A 243 37.50 -20.91 53.73
CA ARG A 243 36.81 -19.80 53.05
C ARG A 243 36.41 -18.65 53.96
N PHE A 244 36.18 -18.91 55.24
CA PHE A 244 35.62 -17.91 56.18
C PHE A 244 36.58 -17.49 57.31
N GLY A 245 37.73 -18.16 57.47
CA GLY A 245 38.64 -17.87 58.59
C GLY A 245 38.05 -18.32 59.93
N ALA A 246 38.92 -18.49 60.94
CA ALA A 246 38.53 -18.89 62.30
C ALA A 246 37.89 -17.73 63.08
#